data_AF-A0A522SZW1-F1
#
_entry.id   AF-A0A522SZW1-F1
#
_cell.length_a   1.000
_cell.length_b   1.000
_cell.length_c   1.000
_cell.angle_alpha   90.00
_cell.angle_beta   90.00
_cell.angle_gamma   90.00
#
_symmetry.space_group_name_H-M   'P 1'
#
loop_
_entity.id
_entity.type
_entity.pdbx_description
1 polymer ?
#
loop_
_entity_poly.entity_id
_entity_poly.type
_entity_poly.pdbx_seq_one_letter_code
_entity_poly.pdbx_strand_id
1 'polypeptide(L)'
;MREAIRLGFVIVPYESSDMTPKIRENSQADNLYRRVFMADPAARLFVHAGYAHIDKAPGGLGEDVRPMAMELKRLSGFDPLSINQTVFSGVDPPRDSRRLTSN
;
A
#
# COMPACT_ATOMS: atom_id res chain seq x y z
N MET A 1 -0.38 18.04 2.16
CA MET A 1 0.99 18.57 1.93
C MET A 1 1.35 19.71 2.88
N ARG A 2 0.68 20.88 2.82
CA ARG A 2 0.99 22.02 3.72
C ARG A 2 1.01 21.65 5.20
N GLU A 3 0.02 20.87 5.64
CA GLU A 3 -0.08 20.44 7.03
C GLU A 3 1.08 19.51 7.46
N ALA A 4 1.51 18.60 6.60
CA ALA A 4 2.66 17.74 6.88
C ALA A 4 3.95 18.56 7.07
N ILE A 5 4.17 19.58 6.23
CA ILE A 5 5.29 20.52 6.39
C ILE A 5 5.17 21.27 7.71
N ARG A 6 3.99 21.79 8.04
CA ARG A 6 3.72 22.51 9.31
C ARG A 6 4.01 21.62 10.54
N LEU A 7 3.72 20.33 10.45
CA LEU A 7 3.98 19.33 11.50
C LEU A 7 5.43 18.82 11.54
N GLY A 8 6.31 19.29 10.63
CA GLY A 8 7.72 18.92 10.61
C GLY A 8 8.05 17.64 9.84
N PHE A 9 7.13 17.11 9.03
CA PHE A 9 7.44 15.97 8.15
C PHE A 9 8.36 16.40 7.00
N VAL A 10 9.31 15.52 6.68
CA VAL A 10 10.05 15.60 5.42
C VAL A 10 9.20 14.97 4.31
N ILE A 11 8.95 15.73 3.24
CA ILE A 11 8.16 15.25 2.10
C ILE A 11 9.06 14.46 1.15
N VAL A 12 8.68 13.19 0.90
CA VAL A 12 9.41 12.30 0.01
C VAL A 12 8.51 11.93 -1.17
N PRO A 13 8.79 12.39 -2.41
CA PRO A 13 8.07 11.91 -3.58
C PRO A 13 8.58 10.53 -3.97
N TYR A 14 7.65 9.64 -4.33
CA TYR A 14 7.95 8.26 -4.71
C TYR A 14 7.55 7.88 -6.14
N GLU A 15 6.71 8.68 -6.78
CA GLU A 15 6.16 8.38 -8.11
C GLU A 15 7.27 8.15 -9.16
N SER A 16 6.96 7.31 -10.15
CA SER A 16 7.85 6.96 -11.27
C SER A 16 7.17 7.25 -12.60
N SER A 17 7.96 7.51 -13.65
CA SER A 17 7.46 7.66 -15.03
C SER A 17 7.18 6.33 -15.74
N ASP A 18 7.37 5.20 -15.06
CA ASP A 18 7.20 3.87 -15.64
C ASP A 18 5.73 3.55 -15.93
N MET A 19 5.45 3.06 -17.14
CA MET A 19 4.07 2.79 -17.58
C MET A 19 3.62 1.35 -17.28
N THR A 20 4.56 0.41 -17.14
CA THR A 20 4.24 -0.98 -16.85
C THR A 20 3.98 -1.14 -15.35
N PRO A 21 2.83 -1.69 -14.90
CA PRO A 21 2.51 -1.80 -13.48
C PRO A 21 3.63 -2.45 -12.65
N LYS A 22 4.17 -3.57 -13.12
CA LYS A 22 5.27 -4.28 -12.44
C LYS A 22 6.53 -3.43 -12.22
N ILE A 23 6.92 -2.64 -13.23
CA ILE A 23 8.10 -1.77 -13.13
C ILE A 23 7.78 -0.59 -12.22
N ARG A 24 6.59 0.02 -12.40
CA ARG A 24 6.11 1.12 -11.58
C ARG A 24 6.09 0.78 -10.09
N GLU A 25 5.52 -0.35 -9.68
CA GLU A 25 5.50 -0.76 -8.26
C GLU A 25 6.90 -0.90 -7.67
N ASN A 26 7.82 -1.49 -8.45
CA ASN A 26 9.21 -1.68 -8.02
C ASN A 26 9.97 -0.35 -7.92
N SER A 27 9.88 0.51 -8.95
CA SER A 27 10.51 1.83 -8.98
C SER A 27 10.01 2.73 -7.86
N GLN A 28 8.71 2.71 -7.57
CA GLN A 28 8.12 3.48 -6.48
C GLN A 28 8.63 3.02 -5.11
N ALA A 29 8.68 1.71 -4.87
CA ALA A 29 9.23 1.16 -3.63
C ALA A 29 10.73 1.43 -3.48
N ASP A 30 11.50 1.33 -4.57
CA ASP A 30 12.93 1.64 -4.61
C ASP A 30 13.19 3.13 -4.32
N ASN A 31 12.38 4.04 -4.87
CA ASN A 31 12.46 5.46 -4.55
C ASN A 31 12.27 5.74 -3.05
N LEU A 32 11.27 5.11 -2.41
CA LEU A 32 11.06 5.23 -0.97
C LEU A 32 12.25 4.66 -0.19
N TYR A 33 12.71 3.46 -0.55
CA TYR A 33 13.82 2.80 0.13
C TYR A 33 15.11 3.63 0.08
N ARG A 34 15.50 4.09 -1.12
CA ARG A 34 16.74 4.85 -1.31
C ARG A 34 16.72 6.21 -0.61
N ARG A 35 15.57 6.88 -0.56
CA ARG A 35 15.44 8.24 -0.02
C ARG A 35 15.21 8.28 1.48
N VAL A 36 14.80 7.16 2.08
CA VAL A 36 14.45 7.08 3.50
C VAL A 36 15.38 6.11 4.20
N PHE A 37 15.28 4.83 3.89
CA PHE A 37 15.88 3.77 4.70
C PHE A 37 17.36 3.52 4.42
N MET A 38 17.87 3.88 3.24
CA MET A 38 19.33 3.81 2.99
C MET A 38 20.11 4.84 3.83
N ALA A 39 19.53 6.02 4.06
CA ALA A 39 20.17 7.07 4.85
C ALA A 39 19.92 6.86 6.35
N ASP A 40 18.71 6.43 6.73
CA ASP A 40 18.34 6.13 8.10
C ASP A 40 17.50 4.83 8.13
N PRO A 41 18.13 3.68 8.40
CA PRO A 41 17.43 2.41 8.50
C PRO A 41 16.36 2.36 9.61
N ALA A 42 16.40 3.26 10.59
CA ALA A 42 15.44 3.34 11.69
C ALA A 42 14.33 4.39 11.48
N ALA A 43 14.32 5.07 10.33
CA ALA A 43 13.33 6.09 10.02
C ALA A 43 11.90 5.55 10.10
N ARG A 44 10.96 6.42 10.48
CA ARG A 44 9.52 6.12 10.44
C ARG A 44 8.91 6.74 9.21
N LEU A 45 8.34 5.90 8.34
CA LEU A 45 7.74 6.32 7.08
C LEU A 45 6.21 6.19 7.13
N PHE A 46 5.52 7.28 6.81
CA PHE A 46 4.09 7.27 6.51
C PHE A 46 3.91 7.51 5.00
N VAL A 47 3.33 6.53 4.30
CA VAL A 47 3.09 6.62 2.86
C VAL A 47 1.60 6.82 2.61
N HIS A 48 1.24 7.95 2.00
CA HIS A 48 -0.09 8.15 1.47
C HIS A 48 -0.12 7.63 0.03
N ALA A 49 -0.63 6.41 -0.17
CA ALA A 49 -0.70 5.74 -1.45
C ALA A 49 -2.15 5.44 -1.85
N GLY A 50 -2.38 5.30 -3.16
CA GLY A 50 -3.69 4.95 -3.70
C GLY A 50 -3.94 3.44 -3.78
N TYR A 51 -5.21 3.05 -3.67
CA TYR A 51 -5.76 1.72 -4.01
C TYR A 51 -4.82 0.52 -3.72
N ALA A 52 -4.61 -0.37 -4.70
CA ALA A 52 -3.94 -1.65 -4.54
C ALA A 52 -2.42 -1.56 -4.36
N HIS A 53 -1.81 -0.36 -4.39
CA HIS A 53 -0.38 -0.19 -4.10
C HIS A 53 0.01 -0.67 -2.70
N ILE A 54 -0.94 -0.59 -1.75
CA ILE A 54 -0.72 -0.97 -0.35
C ILE A 54 -0.99 -2.45 -0.07
N ASP A 55 -1.46 -3.20 -1.07
CA ASP A 55 -1.84 -4.59 -0.89
C ASP A 55 -0.62 -5.44 -0.49
N LYS A 56 -0.87 -6.40 0.41
CA LYS A 56 0.17 -7.33 0.90
C LYS A 56 0.22 -8.64 0.11
N ALA A 57 -0.58 -8.75 -0.95
CA ALA A 57 -0.64 -9.88 -1.86
C ALA A 57 -0.95 -9.38 -3.29
N PRO A 58 -0.62 -10.15 -4.34
CA PRO A 58 -1.06 -9.87 -5.70
C PRO A 58 -2.60 -9.93 -5.85
N GLY A 59 -3.09 -9.51 -7.02
CA GLY A 59 -4.51 -9.56 -7.39
C GLY A 59 -5.08 -8.18 -7.70
N GLY A 60 -4.96 -7.22 -6.77
CA GLY A 60 -5.50 -5.85 -6.95
C GLY A 60 -4.90 -5.06 -8.12
N LEU A 61 -3.70 -5.43 -8.56
CA LEU A 61 -3.00 -4.89 -9.73
C LEU A 61 -2.78 -5.95 -10.83
N GLY A 62 -3.45 -7.10 -10.73
CA GLY A 62 -3.17 -8.31 -11.51
C GLY A 62 -2.31 -9.33 -10.74
N GLU A 63 -2.44 -10.61 -11.11
CA GLU A 63 -1.78 -11.73 -10.42
C GLU A 63 -0.25 -11.71 -10.54
N ASP A 64 0.29 -11.18 -11.64
CA ASP A 64 1.73 -11.14 -11.90
C ASP A 64 2.42 -9.86 -11.42
N VAL A 65 1.67 -8.97 -10.74
CA VAL A 65 2.16 -7.69 -10.23
C VAL A 65 2.28 -7.78 -8.72
N ARG A 66 3.49 -7.52 -8.21
CA ARG A 66 3.71 -7.32 -6.78
C ARG A 66 3.48 -5.84 -6.45
N PRO A 67 2.50 -5.51 -5.59
CA PRO A 67 2.27 -4.15 -5.13
C PRO A 67 3.50 -3.50 -4.49
N MET A 68 3.53 -2.17 -4.52
CA MET A 68 4.58 -1.34 -3.92
C MET A 68 4.84 -1.71 -2.46
N ALA A 69 3.82 -2.00 -1.66
CA ALA A 69 3.99 -2.43 -0.27
C ALA A 69 4.76 -3.76 -0.14
N MET A 70 4.53 -4.72 -1.04
CA MET A 70 5.30 -5.97 -1.08
C MET A 70 6.75 -5.73 -1.47
N GLU A 71 7.00 -4.88 -2.47
CA GLU A 71 8.36 -4.53 -2.89
C GLU A 71 9.11 -3.76 -1.79
N LEU A 72 8.44 -2.83 -1.10
CA LEU A 72 9.03 -2.08 0.00
C LEU A 72 9.37 -2.98 1.19
N LYS A 73 8.50 -3.96 1.49
CA LYS A 73 8.79 -5.00 2.48
C LYS A 73 10.04 -5.80 2.10
N ARG A 74 10.15 -6.23 0.84
CA ARG A 74 11.31 -6.98 0.34
C ARG A 74 12.60 -6.17 0.41
N LEU A 75 12.56 -4.87 0.11
CA LEU A 75 13.72 -3.98 0.11
C LEU A 75 14.17 -3.61 1.53
N SER A 76 13.22 -3.28 2.41
CA SER A 76 13.51 -2.75 3.75
C SER A 76 13.56 -3.80 4.86
N GLY A 77 12.97 -4.98 4.64
CA GLY A 77 12.80 -6.01 5.67
C GLY A 77 11.63 -5.76 6.63
N PHE A 78 11.00 -4.58 6.61
CA PHE A 78 9.85 -4.27 7.47
C PHE A 78 8.55 -4.85 6.92
N ASP A 79 7.62 -5.25 7.80
CA ASP A 79 6.23 -5.54 7.41
C ASP A 79 5.36 -4.29 7.62
N PRO A 80 5.05 -3.51 6.56
CA PRO A 80 4.34 -2.24 6.71
C PRO A 80 2.91 -2.48 7.22
N LEU A 81 2.37 -1.59 8.05
CA LEU A 81 0.93 -1.57 8.32
C LEU A 81 0.22 -0.93 7.12
N SER A 82 -0.63 -1.69 6.43
CA SER A 82 -1.46 -1.20 5.33
C SER A 82 -2.89 -0.97 5.79
N ILE A 83 -3.45 0.20 5.51
CA ILE A 83 -4.84 0.56 5.83
C ILE A 83 -5.58 0.84 4.53
N ASN A 84 -6.46 -0.07 4.12
CA ASN A 84 -7.30 0.10 2.95
C ASN A 84 -8.60 0.84 3.33
N GLN A 85 -8.85 1.98 2.71
CA GLN A 85 -10.04 2.83 2.95
C GLN A 85 -11.08 2.73 1.83
N THR A 86 -10.85 1.90 0.80
CA THR A 86 -11.72 1.81 -0.38
C THR A 86 -12.70 0.63 -0.31
N VAL A 87 -12.47 -0.33 0.59
CA VAL A 87 -13.34 -1.50 0.78
C VAL A 87 -13.96 -1.44 2.17
N PHE A 88 -15.29 -1.41 2.21
CA PHE A 88 -16.06 -1.57 3.43
C PHE A 88 -16.50 -3.02 3.54
N SER A 89 -15.85 -3.82 4.38
CA SER A 89 -16.42 -5.09 4.81
C SER A 89 -17.51 -4.79 5.84
N GLY A 90 -18.78 -4.90 5.43
CA GLY A 90 -19.91 -4.71 6.34
C GLY A 90 -19.80 -5.58 7.58
N VAL A 91 -20.24 -5.05 8.72
CA VAL A 91 -20.39 -5.81 9.99
C VAL A 91 -21.66 -6.67 10.01
N ASP A 92 -22.32 -6.83 8.87
CA ASP A 92 -23.51 -7.66 8.78
C ASP A 92 -23.12 -9.12 9.08
N PRO A 93 -23.75 -9.77 10.07
CA PRO A 93 -23.57 -11.20 10.26
C PRO A 93 -23.97 -11.94 8.97
N PRO A 94 -23.39 -13.12 8.70
CA PRO A 94 -23.75 -13.92 7.53
C PRO A 94 -25.27 -14.03 7.43
N ARG A 95 -25.86 -13.56 6.34
CA ARG A 95 -27.30 -13.72 6.11
C ARG A 95 -27.57 -15.22 6.03
N ASP A 96 -28.31 -15.75 7.01
CA ASP A 96 -28.71 -17.16 7.03
C ASP A 96 -29.67 -17.41 5.86
N SER A 97 -29.13 -17.97 4.78
CA SER A 97 -29.88 -18.34 3.58
C SER A 97 -30.86 -19.50 3.81
N ARG A 98 -30.90 -20.10 5.01
CA ARG A 98 -31.77 -21.24 5.36
C ARG A 98 -33.21 -20.88 5.71
N ARG A 99 -33.62 -19.61 5.63
CA ARG A 99 -35.00 -19.17 5.96
C ARG A 99 -35.86 -18.73 4.78
N LEU A 100 -35.47 -19.02 3.53
CA LEU A 100 -36.24 -18.61 2.34
C LEU A 100 -37.01 -19.75 1.65
N THR A 101 -37.13 -20.94 2.25
CA THR A 101 -38.02 -21.99 1.75
C THR A 101 -39.06 -22.36 2.80
N SER A 102 -40.11 -21.54 2.92
CA SER A 102 -41.43 -21.91 3.47
C SER A 102 -42.43 -20.79 3.20
N ASN A 103 -43.03 -20.79 2.01
CA ASN A 103 -44.48 -20.82 1.77
C ASN A 103 -44.77 -20.81 0.27
#